data_AF-A0A524QAV2-F1
#
_entry.id   AF-A0A524QAV2-F1
#
_cell.length_a   1.000
_cell.length_b   1.000
_cell.length_c   1.000
_cell.angle_alpha   90.00
_cell.angle_beta   90.00
_cell.angle_gamma   90.00
#
_symmetry.space_group_name_H-M   'P 1'
#
loop_
_entity.id
_entity.type
_entity.pdbx_description
1 polymer ?
#
loop_
_entity_poly.entity_id
_entity_poly.type
_entity_poly.pdbx_seq_one_letter_code
_entity_poly.pdbx_strand_id
1 'polypeptide(L)'
;MRGPWARLLSDCLLLACLLFVLVAASGCDPIFKQSNDAAAGSAHPGANTNLSDNLNDGRNEVAAYLNFMDVLDSTDEKGWHTIFEHTLDAYQKDPTRGRRLRFALVMGRADTKAAEPGITRDMLTDSRNLLIDTVRGPGPTPPLVRKFAQMMLTEINTRLALYDELRSLRSQLAKAHQASQTANRDRSEAEARMRRMDAALAEANAKLEAVMKIERKIGPTGKETFP
;
A
#
# COMPACT_ATOMS: atom_id res chain seq x y z
N MET A 1 -34.06 41.56 -5.34
CA MET A 1 -33.74 40.11 -5.32
C MET A 1 -32.57 39.85 -6.26
N ARG A 2 -31.34 39.76 -5.73
CA ARG A 2 -30.12 39.44 -6.49
C ARG A 2 -29.58 38.13 -5.93
N GLY A 3 -29.47 37.11 -6.78
CA GLY A 3 -29.18 35.74 -6.38
C GLY A 3 -27.72 35.50 -5.96
N PRO A 4 -27.47 34.44 -5.18
CA PRO A 4 -26.16 34.10 -4.59
C PRO A 4 -25.08 33.73 -5.61
N TRP A 5 -25.42 33.58 -6.89
CA TRP A 5 -24.51 33.20 -7.97
C TRP A 5 -23.53 34.30 -8.39
N ALA A 6 -23.84 35.57 -8.10
CA ALA A 6 -22.97 36.68 -8.46
C ALA A 6 -21.73 36.84 -7.55
N ARG A 7 -21.71 36.21 -6.36
CA ARG A 7 -20.55 36.27 -5.45
C ARG A 7 -19.49 35.23 -5.77
N LEU A 8 -19.89 34.04 -6.22
CA LEU A 8 -18.98 32.94 -6.56
C LEU A 8 -18.06 33.24 -7.75
N LEU A 9 -18.53 34.03 -8.73
CA LEU A 9 -17.70 34.43 -9.87
C LEU A 9 -16.64 35.47 -9.51
N SER A 10 -16.89 36.32 -8.51
CA SER A 10 -15.92 37.31 -8.05
C SER A 10 -14.78 36.66 -7.24
N ASP A 11 -15.11 35.65 -6.44
CA ASP A 11 -14.12 34.95 -5.60
C ASP A 11 -13.22 34.03 -6.43
N CYS A 12 -13.74 33.42 -7.51
CA CYS A 12 -12.91 32.64 -8.45
C CYS A 12 -11.89 33.49 -9.22
N LEU A 13 -12.23 34.73 -9.57
CA LEU A 13 -11.34 35.63 -10.31
C LEU A 13 -10.21 36.19 -9.42
N LEU A 14 -10.49 36.46 -8.15
CA LEU A 14 -9.46 36.84 -7.17
C LEU A 14 -8.49 35.71 -6.85
N LEU A 15 -8.97 34.46 -6.79
CA LEU A 15 -8.12 33.28 -6.55
C LEU A 15 -7.23 32.95 -7.74
N ALA A 16 -7.73 33.15 -8.98
CA ALA A 16 -6.92 32.99 -10.20
C ALA A 16 -5.82 34.06 -10.32
N CYS A 17 -6.10 35.31 -9.92
CA CYS A 17 -5.08 36.36 -9.89
C CYS A 17 -4.01 36.12 -8.80
N LEU A 18 -4.37 35.57 -7.64
CA LEU A 18 -3.41 35.21 -6.59
C LEU A 18 -2.48 34.06 -7.01
N LEU A 19 -2.99 33.08 -7.76
CA LEU A 19 -2.18 32.00 -8.33
C LEU A 19 -1.19 32.50 -9.39
N PHE A 20 -1.54 33.51 -10.18
CA PHE A 20 -0.64 34.03 -11.21
C PHE A 20 0.48 34.93 -10.66
N VAL A 21 0.23 35.63 -9.55
CA VAL A 21 1.25 36.45 -8.87
C VAL A 21 2.25 35.57 -8.09
N LEU A 22 1.85 34.40 -7.60
CA LEU A 22 2.76 33.49 -6.89
C LEU A 22 3.75 32.76 -7.82
N VAL A 23 3.40 32.59 -9.10
CA VAL A 23 4.27 31.96 -10.12
C VAL A 23 5.40 32.88 -10.59
N ALA A 24 5.31 34.20 -10.35
CA ALA A 24 6.33 35.16 -10.77
C ALA A 24 7.41 35.45 -9.71
N ALA A 25 7.34 34.85 -8.51
CA ALA A 25 8.18 35.24 -7.37
C ALA A 25 9.18 34.17 -6.86
N SER A 26 9.24 32.96 -7.42
CA SER A 26 10.28 31.98 -7.06
C SER A 26 11.37 31.95 -8.12
N GLY A 27 12.19 32.99 -8.09
CA GLY A 27 13.50 33.02 -8.73
C GLY A 27 14.45 31.96 -8.15
N CYS A 28 15.45 31.63 -8.96
CA CYS A 28 16.53 30.68 -8.75
C CYS A 28 17.14 30.66 -7.34
N ASP A 29 17.59 29.47 -6.91
CA ASP A 29 19.00 29.32 -6.55
C ASP A 29 19.56 27.91 -6.88
N PRO A 30 20.85 27.80 -7.25
CA PRO A 30 21.42 26.63 -7.91
C PRO A 30 22.11 25.66 -6.94
N ILE A 31 21.56 24.47 -6.72
CA ILE A 31 22.26 23.32 -6.08
C ILE A 31 22.80 22.36 -7.16
N PHE A 32 23.26 22.91 -8.29
CA PHE A 32 23.82 22.11 -9.38
C PHE A 32 25.02 22.84 -9.98
N LYS A 33 26.12 22.93 -9.21
CA LYS A 33 27.40 23.46 -9.69
C LYS A 33 28.54 22.52 -9.35
N GLN A 34 29.26 22.12 -10.40
CA GLN A 34 30.60 21.49 -10.45
C GLN A 34 30.68 20.03 -9.96
N SER A 35 31.14 19.07 -10.74
CA SER A 35 32.37 19.11 -11.56
C SER A 35 32.28 18.28 -12.85
N ASN A 36 32.52 18.92 -13.98
CA ASN A 36 33.22 18.32 -15.11
C ASN A 36 34.35 19.29 -15.51
N ASP A 37 35.40 18.71 -16.09
CA ASP A 37 36.54 19.31 -16.78
C ASP A 37 37.84 19.47 -15.99
N ALA A 38 38.70 18.44 -16.12
CA ALA A 38 40.14 18.63 -16.27
C ALA A 38 40.65 17.69 -17.37
N ALA A 39 41.15 18.30 -18.45
CA ALA A 39 41.73 17.66 -19.62
C ALA A 39 43.23 17.33 -19.45
N ALA A 40 43.67 16.33 -20.20
CA ALA A 40 45.00 16.10 -20.79
C ALA A 40 46.28 16.37 -19.97
N GLY A 41 47.04 15.31 -19.69
CA GLY A 41 48.43 15.36 -19.27
C GLY A 41 49.10 13.97 -19.33
N SER A 42 50.23 13.90 -20.02
CA SER A 42 50.98 12.70 -20.41
C SER A 42 51.85 12.04 -19.32
N ALA A 43 52.13 10.74 -19.53
CA ALA A 43 53.39 10.01 -19.31
C ALA A 43 53.67 9.23 -17.99
N HIS A 44 53.78 7.91 -18.19
CA HIS A 44 54.69 6.90 -17.61
C HIS A 44 54.36 6.16 -16.27
N PRO A 45 54.79 4.87 -16.16
CA PRO A 45 54.08 3.82 -15.43
C PRO A 45 54.66 3.56 -14.03
N GLY A 46 53.79 3.24 -13.08
CA GLY A 46 54.17 2.83 -11.73
C GLY A 46 53.04 2.05 -11.07
N ALA A 47 53.37 0.87 -10.56
CA ALA A 47 52.44 -0.15 -10.11
C ALA A 47 51.67 0.20 -8.81
N ASN A 48 50.45 -0.33 -8.71
CA ASN A 48 49.70 -0.68 -7.49
C ASN A 48 49.10 0.43 -6.59
N THR A 49 48.50 1.49 -7.16
CA THR A 49 47.58 2.40 -6.42
C THR A 49 46.09 2.11 -6.64
N ASN A 50 45.75 1.33 -7.66
CA ASN A 50 44.37 1.16 -8.14
C ASN A 50 43.39 0.52 -7.13
N LEU A 51 43.86 -0.21 -6.11
CA LEU A 51 42.97 -0.85 -5.15
C LEU A 51 42.43 0.14 -4.10
N SER A 52 43.29 1.06 -3.66
CA SER A 52 42.98 2.09 -2.66
C SER A 52 42.03 3.15 -3.21
N ASP A 53 42.27 3.57 -4.46
CA ASP A 53 41.44 4.59 -5.13
C ASP A 53 40.03 4.07 -5.42
N ASN A 54 39.90 2.81 -5.86
CA ASN A 54 38.59 2.16 -6.06
C ASN A 54 37.82 1.94 -4.74
N LEU A 55 38.51 1.71 -3.62
CA LEU A 55 37.88 1.55 -2.31
C LEU A 55 37.37 2.87 -1.76
N ASN A 56 38.13 3.95 -1.96
CA ASN A 56 37.74 5.30 -1.55
C ASN A 56 36.59 5.83 -2.41
N ASP A 57 36.60 5.56 -3.73
CA ASP A 57 35.51 5.92 -4.64
C ASP A 57 34.19 5.24 -4.24
N GLY A 58 34.21 3.92 -4.02
CA GLY A 58 33.03 3.19 -3.57
C GLY A 58 32.50 3.62 -2.20
N ARG A 59 33.38 4.07 -1.29
CA ARG A 59 32.99 4.61 0.03
C ARG A 59 32.31 5.97 -0.10
N ASN A 60 32.85 6.86 -0.92
CA ASN A 60 32.27 8.18 -1.16
C ASN A 60 30.91 8.04 -1.88
N GLU A 61 30.78 7.12 -2.83
CA GLU A 61 29.53 6.87 -3.54
C GLU A 61 28.44 6.34 -2.58
N VAL A 62 28.77 5.39 -1.70
CA VAL A 62 27.82 4.89 -0.69
C VAL A 62 27.47 5.97 0.33
N ALA A 63 28.43 6.79 0.77
CA ALA A 63 28.12 7.93 1.63
C ALA A 63 27.14 8.91 0.96
N ALA A 64 27.28 9.15 -0.34
CA ALA A 64 26.34 9.98 -1.10
C ALA A 64 24.93 9.34 -1.18
N TYR A 65 24.83 8.02 -1.35
CA TYR A 65 23.52 7.33 -1.30
C TYR A 65 22.89 7.36 0.09
N LEU A 66 23.67 7.19 1.15
CA LEU A 66 23.17 7.26 2.53
C LEU A 66 22.67 8.67 2.87
N ASN A 67 23.41 9.71 2.47
CA ASN A 67 22.95 11.09 2.61
C ASN A 67 21.67 11.35 1.80
N PHE A 68 21.60 10.81 0.58
CA PHE A 68 20.38 10.90 -0.22
C PHE A 68 19.17 10.21 0.45
N MET A 69 19.39 9.08 1.12
CA MET A 69 18.33 8.38 1.87
C MET A 69 17.88 9.18 3.09
N ASP A 70 18.80 9.83 3.81
CA ASP A 70 18.47 10.71 4.94
C ASP A 70 17.63 11.92 4.49
N VAL A 71 17.95 12.48 3.33
CA VAL A 71 17.13 13.52 2.68
C VAL A 71 15.74 12.97 2.33
N LEU A 72 15.64 11.78 1.71
CA LEU A 72 14.34 11.18 1.37
C LEU A 72 13.46 10.94 2.61
N ASP A 73 14.06 10.48 3.70
CA ASP A 73 13.34 10.15 4.93
C ASP A 73 12.83 11.43 5.64
N SER A 74 13.64 12.50 5.64
CA SER A 74 13.31 13.81 6.24
C SER A 74 12.38 14.69 5.40
N THR A 75 12.26 14.44 4.09
CA THR A 75 11.42 15.25 3.19
C THR A 75 9.93 14.97 3.39
N ASP A 76 9.08 15.99 3.22
CA ASP A 76 7.63 15.85 3.22
C ASP A 76 7.10 15.14 1.96
N GLU A 77 5.81 14.80 1.93
CA GLU A 77 5.21 14.08 0.78
C GLU A 77 5.36 14.87 -0.54
N LYS A 78 5.18 16.20 -0.49
CA LYS A 78 5.32 17.06 -1.66
C LYS A 78 6.76 17.12 -2.15
N GLY A 79 7.73 17.29 -1.25
CA GLY A 79 9.14 17.28 -1.62
C GLY A 79 9.60 15.91 -2.11
N TRP A 80 9.06 14.81 -1.57
CA TRP A 80 9.34 13.46 -2.08
C TRP A 80 8.89 13.32 -3.53
N HIS A 81 7.70 13.81 -3.88
CA HIS A 81 7.22 13.81 -5.26
C HIS A 81 8.15 14.60 -6.20
N THR A 82 8.63 15.77 -5.77
CA THR A 82 9.60 16.54 -6.56
C THR A 82 10.91 15.78 -6.77
N ILE A 83 11.43 15.12 -5.71
CA ILE A 83 12.64 14.29 -5.81
C ILE A 83 12.41 13.09 -6.72
N PHE A 84 11.23 12.46 -6.62
CA PHE A 84 10.83 11.34 -7.47
C PHE A 84 10.79 11.74 -8.95
N GLU A 85 10.10 12.82 -9.30
CA GLU A 85 10.03 13.29 -10.69
C GLU A 85 11.41 13.66 -11.23
N HIS A 86 12.22 14.37 -10.44
CA HIS A 86 13.57 14.75 -10.84
C HIS A 86 14.47 13.52 -11.06
N THR A 87 14.41 12.52 -10.17
CA THR A 87 15.20 11.29 -10.32
C THR A 87 14.71 10.40 -11.45
N LEU A 88 13.40 10.37 -11.70
CA LEU A 88 12.80 9.69 -12.84
C LEU A 88 13.23 10.31 -14.16
N ASP A 89 13.13 11.63 -14.30
CA ASP A 89 13.55 12.36 -15.50
C ASP A 89 15.05 12.18 -15.76
N ALA A 90 15.88 12.28 -14.72
CA ALA A 90 17.31 12.02 -14.83
C ALA A 90 17.60 10.58 -15.29
N TYR A 91 16.87 9.58 -14.80
CA TYR A 91 17.02 8.18 -15.20
C TYR A 91 16.56 7.92 -16.63
N GLN A 92 15.43 8.52 -17.06
CA GLN A 92 14.91 8.39 -18.43
C GLN A 92 15.84 9.02 -19.45
N LYS A 93 16.46 10.16 -19.12
CA LYS A 93 17.43 10.83 -19.99
C LYS A 93 18.72 10.03 -20.17
N ASP A 94 19.22 9.43 -19.09
CA ASP A 94 20.46 8.65 -19.11
C ASP A 94 20.45 7.55 -18.04
N PRO A 95 20.22 6.27 -18.41
CA PRO A 95 20.06 5.17 -17.46
C PRO A 95 21.42 4.63 -16.93
N THR A 96 22.29 5.53 -16.48
CA THR A 96 23.56 5.19 -15.81
C THR A 96 23.34 4.36 -14.55
N ARG A 97 24.37 3.61 -14.12
CA ARG A 97 24.37 2.82 -12.88
C ARG A 97 23.93 3.65 -11.67
N GLY A 98 24.54 4.82 -11.48
CA GLY A 98 24.27 5.66 -10.32
C GLY A 98 22.85 6.23 -10.32
N ARG A 99 22.36 6.69 -11.48
CA ARG A 99 20.98 7.19 -11.60
C ARG A 99 19.95 6.08 -11.41
N ARG A 100 20.22 4.88 -11.93
CA ARG A 100 19.40 3.68 -11.70
C ARG A 100 19.31 3.34 -10.22
N LEU A 101 20.45 3.34 -9.51
CA LEU A 101 20.47 3.07 -8.08
C LEU A 101 19.73 4.16 -7.29
N ARG A 102 19.93 5.45 -7.59
CA ARG A 102 19.17 6.55 -6.96
C ARG A 102 17.67 6.38 -7.18
N PHE A 103 17.25 6.13 -8.42
CA PHE A 103 15.84 5.96 -8.75
C PHE A 103 15.24 4.74 -8.04
N ALA A 104 15.98 3.62 -7.96
CA ALA A 104 15.58 2.46 -7.19
C ALA A 104 15.41 2.79 -5.69
N LEU A 105 16.31 3.58 -5.11
CA LEU A 105 16.21 4.01 -3.71
C LEU A 105 14.97 4.87 -3.45
N VAL A 106 14.65 5.82 -4.34
CA VAL A 106 13.44 6.65 -4.19
C VAL A 106 12.18 5.77 -4.23
N MET A 107 12.09 4.86 -5.20
CA MET A 107 10.97 3.91 -5.29
C MET A 107 10.90 2.98 -4.07
N GLY A 108 12.06 2.62 -3.50
CA GLY A 108 12.17 1.80 -2.30
C GLY A 108 11.55 2.43 -1.05
N ARG A 109 11.40 3.76 -1.04
CA ARG A 109 10.82 4.56 0.05
C ARG A 109 9.37 4.98 -0.18
N ALA A 110 8.74 4.50 -1.25
CA ALA A 110 7.35 4.81 -1.56
C ALA A 110 6.38 4.45 -0.41
N ASP A 111 6.72 3.45 0.42
CA ASP A 111 5.90 3.00 1.55
C ASP A 111 5.67 4.04 2.64
N THR A 112 6.61 4.97 2.81
CA THR A 112 6.51 6.01 3.84
C THR A 112 5.75 7.26 3.37
N LYS A 113 5.55 7.41 2.06
CA LYS A 113 5.06 8.66 1.45
C LYS A 113 3.84 8.48 0.54
N ALA A 114 3.66 7.31 -0.07
CA ALA A 114 2.52 7.05 -0.94
C ALA A 114 1.26 6.73 -0.12
N ALA A 115 0.17 7.47 -0.38
CA ALA A 115 -1.11 7.27 0.27
C ALA A 115 -1.79 5.93 -0.09
N GLU A 116 -1.43 5.32 -1.22
CA GLU A 116 -2.08 4.11 -1.73
C GLU A 116 -1.21 2.85 -1.62
N PRO A 117 -1.71 1.79 -0.94
CA PRO A 117 -0.95 0.56 -0.71
C PRO A 117 -0.72 -0.27 -1.98
N GLY A 118 -1.56 -0.11 -3.01
CA GLY A 118 -1.40 -0.79 -4.31
C GLY A 118 -0.21 -0.25 -5.09
N ILE A 119 -0.18 1.07 -5.28
CA ILE A 119 0.90 1.81 -5.96
C ILE A 119 2.24 1.56 -5.26
N THR A 120 2.22 1.52 -3.93
CA THR A 120 3.40 1.25 -3.11
C THR A 120 4.04 -0.12 -3.41
N ARG A 121 3.25 -1.18 -3.53
CA ARG A 121 3.76 -2.54 -3.79
C ARG A 121 4.44 -2.62 -5.16
N ASP A 122 3.83 -2.00 -6.16
CA ASP A 122 4.35 -2.02 -7.53
C ASP A 122 5.68 -1.26 -7.61
N MET A 123 5.76 -0.07 -6.99
CA MET A 123 7.01 0.69 -6.86
C MET A 123 8.11 -0.07 -6.11
N LEU A 124 7.78 -0.78 -5.04
CA LEU A 124 8.75 -1.63 -4.32
C LEU A 124 9.24 -2.80 -5.20
N THR A 125 8.36 -3.36 -6.03
CA THR A 125 8.70 -4.44 -6.97
C THR A 125 9.63 -3.93 -8.06
N ASP A 126 9.36 -2.75 -8.61
CA ASP A 126 10.21 -2.10 -9.61
C ASP A 126 11.57 -1.72 -9.02
N SER A 127 11.60 -1.18 -7.81
CA SER A 127 12.82 -0.93 -7.05
C SER A 127 13.66 -2.19 -6.89
N ARG A 128 13.05 -3.30 -6.46
CA ARG A 128 13.71 -4.61 -6.34
C ARG A 128 14.36 -5.03 -7.66
N ASN A 129 13.65 -4.92 -8.78
CA ASN A 129 14.15 -5.31 -10.09
C ASN A 129 15.37 -4.46 -10.49
N LEU A 130 15.31 -3.14 -10.30
CA LEU A 130 16.44 -2.25 -10.57
C LEU A 130 17.66 -2.52 -9.68
N LEU A 131 17.43 -2.89 -8.41
CA LEU A 131 18.52 -3.30 -7.50
C LEU A 131 19.14 -4.63 -7.92
N ILE A 132 18.33 -5.60 -8.36
CA ILE A 132 18.84 -6.88 -8.92
C ILE A 132 19.76 -6.60 -10.10
N ASP A 133 19.34 -5.73 -11.01
CA ASP A 133 20.16 -5.34 -12.18
C ASP A 133 21.45 -4.64 -11.78
N THR A 134 21.43 -3.87 -10.68
CA THR A 134 22.62 -3.19 -10.16
C THR A 134 23.60 -4.18 -9.51
N VAL A 135 23.09 -5.24 -8.88
CA VAL A 135 23.89 -6.30 -8.25
C VAL A 135 24.45 -7.30 -9.26
N ARG A 136 23.65 -7.66 -10.28
CA ARG A 136 23.98 -8.69 -11.29
C ARG A 136 24.55 -8.12 -12.60
N GLY A 137 24.46 -6.81 -12.80
CA GLY A 137 24.85 -6.16 -14.05
C GLY A 137 26.32 -6.37 -14.42
N PRO A 138 26.65 -6.47 -15.72
CA PRO A 138 28.01 -6.75 -16.20
C PRO A 138 28.98 -5.55 -16.08
N GLY A 139 28.55 -4.43 -15.48
CA GLY A 139 29.36 -3.21 -15.36
C GLY A 139 30.33 -3.23 -14.17
N PRO A 140 31.36 -2.36 -14.17
CA PRO A 140 32.25 -2.18 -13.04
C PRO A 140 31.51 -1.46 -11.90
N THR A 141 30.70 -2.20 -11.13
CA THR A 141 30.10 -1.71 -9.88
C THR A 141 31.08 -1.93 -8.73
N PRO A 142 31.49 -0.87 -8.00
CA PRO A 142 32.36 -1.01 -6.85
C PRO A 142 31.83 -2.05 -5.85
N PRO A 143 32.69 -2.88 -5.22
CA PRO A 143 32.25 -3.93 -4.31
C PRO A 143 31.39 -3.40 -3.15
N LEU A 144 31.69 -2.19 -2.65
CA LEU A 144 30.96 -1.57 -1.56
C LEU A 144 29.54 -1.15 -1.98
N VAL A 145 29.40 -0.58 -3.17
CA VAL A 145 28.10 -0.21 -3.77
C VAL A 145 27.26 -1.46 -4.03
N ARG A 146 27.89 -2.55 -4.46
CA ARG A 146 27.21 -3.85 -4.65
C ARG A 146 26.68 -4.40 -3.33
N LYS A 147 27.49 -4.37 -2.26
CA LYS A 147 27.06 -4.78 -0.92
C LYS A 147 25.92 -3.90 -0.40
N PHE A 148 26.00 -2.60 -0.61
CA PHE A 148 24.93 -1.66 -0.27
C PHE A 148 23.63 -1.98 -1.00
N ALA A 149 23.68 -2.16 -2.33
CA ALA A 149 22.51 -2.54 -3.13
C ALA A 149 21.92 -3.90 -2.69
N GLN A 150 22.76 -4.86 -2.31
CA GLN A 150 22.31 -6.15 -1.78
C GLN A 150 21.62 -6.01 -0.41
N MET A 151 22.10 -5.13 0.47
CA MET A 151 21.45 -4.82 1.75
C MET A 151 20.07 -4.18 1.51
N MET A 152 19.99 -3.17 0.63
CA MET A 152 18.71 -2.55 0.26
C MET A 152 17.74 -3.56 -0.34
N LEU A 153 18.24 -4.50 -1.15
CA LEU A 153 17.42 -5.57 -1.73
C LEU A 153 16.86 -6.51 -0.65
N THR A 154 17.62 -6.82 0.40
CA THR A 154 17.10 -7.61 1.53
C THR A 154 16.00 -6.87 2.28
N GLU A 155 16.16 -5.56 2.51
CA GLU A 155 15.14 -4.71 3.14
C GLU A 155 13.86 -4.65 2.30
N ILE A 156 13.97 -4.47 0.98
CA ILE A 156 12.79 -4.41 0.11
C ILE A 156 12.07 -5.77 0.06
N ASN A 157 12.82 -6.88 0.03
CA ASN A 157 12.21 -8.21 0.08
C ASN A 157 11.44 -8.45 1.39
N THR A 158 11.95 -7.98 2.54
CA THR A 158 11.23 -8.11 3.81
C THR A 158 9.97 -7.24 3.82
N ARG A 159 10.04 -6.01 3.31
CA ARG A 159 8.87 -5.14 3.14
C ARG A 159 7.79 -5.80 2.26
N LEU A 160 8.19 -6.35 1.11
CA LEU A 160 7.26 -7.06 0.21
C LEU A 160 6.61 -8.27 0.87
N ALA A 161 7.37 -9.05 1.66
CA ALA A 161 6.82 -10.17 2.43
C ALA A 161 5.76 -9.70 3.44
N LEU A 162 6.02 -8.59 4.15
CA LEU A 162 5.05 -7.99 5.07
C LEU A 162 3.77 -7.53 4.35
N TYR A 163 3.88 -6.99 3.13
CA TYR A 163 2.69 -6.64 2.32
C TYR A 163 1.86 -7.87 1.96
N ASP A 164 2.51 -8.99 1.61
CA ASP A 164 1.81 -10.24 1.30
C ASP A 164 1.15 -10.85 2.55
N GLU A 165 1.81 -10.78 3.71
CA GLU A 165 1.22 -11.18 5.00
C GLU A 165 0.02 -10.32 5.38
N LEU A 166 0.13 -8.99 5.28
CA LEU A 166 -0.99 -8.07 5.53
C LEU A 166 -2.17 -8.35 4.60
N ARG A 167 -1.91 -8.63 3.32
CA ARG A 167 -2.94 -9.01 2.35
C ARG A 167 -3.60 -10.33 2.73
N SER A 168 -2.82 -11.32 3.14
CA SER A 168 -3.32 -12.62 3.60
C SER A 168 -4.20 -12.47 4.84
N LEU A 169 -3.76 -11.69 5.84
CA LEU A 169 -4.52 -11.43 7.06
C LEU A 169 -5.84 -10.71 6.77
N ARG A 170 -5.84 -9.70 5.89
CA ARG A 170 -7.08 -9.03 5.45
C ARG A 170 -8.05 -9.99 4.77
N SER A 171 -7.54 -10.89 3.93
CA SER A 171 -8.36 -11.93 3.27
C SER A 171 -8.95 -12.93 4.27
N GLN A 172 -8.14 -13.39 5.24
CA GLN A 172 -8.59 -14.29 6.29
C GLN A 172 -9.65 -13.65 7.18
N LEU A 173 -9.47 -12.37 7.55
CA LEU A 173 -10.45 -11.61 8.32
C LEU A 173 -11.77 -11.44 7.56
N ALA A 174 -11.73 -11.13 6.26
CA ALA A 174 -12.92 -11.04 5.43
C ALA A 174 -13.68 -12.38 5.38
N LYS A 175 -12.97 -13.50 5.22
CA LYS A 175 -13.56 -14.85 5.24
C LYS A 175 -14.16 -15.20 6.60
N ALA A 176 -13.47 -14.89 7.69
CA ALA A 176 -13.96 -15.13 9.05
C ALA A 176 -15.24 -14.32 9.33
N HIS A 177 -15.27 -13.06 8.90
CA HIS A 177 -16.46 -12.22 9.01
C HIS A 177 -17.64 -12.78 8.20
N GLN A 178 -17.41 -13.22 6.96
CA GLN A 178 -18.43 -13.86 6.15
C GLN A 178 -18.95 -15.15 6.80
N ALA A 179 -18.05 -16.00 7.32
CA ALA A 179 -18.43 -17.23 8.02
C ALA A 179 -19.27 -16.94 9.28
N SER A 180 -18.91 -15.91 10.05
CA SER A 180 -19.68 -15.48 11.22
C SER A 180 -21.09 -14.98 10.83
N GLN A 181 -21.22 -14.21 9.75
CA GLN A 181 -22.51 -13.76 9.24
C GLN A 181 -23.40 -14.93 8.81
N THR A 182 -22.83 -15.92 8.10
CA THR A 182 -23.55 -17.13 7.73
C THR A 182 -24.00 -17.92 8.95
N ALA A 183 -23.11 -18.14 9.92
CA ALA A 183 -23.46 -18.87 11.16
C ALA A 183 -24.57 -18.18 11.96
N ASN A 184 -24.55 -16.84 12.04
CA ASN A 184 -25.62 -16.07 12.69
C ASN A 184 -26.96 -16.20 11.94
N ARG A 185 -26.92 -16.19 10.61
CA ARG A 185 -28.11 -16.39 9.78
C ARG A 185 -28.69 -17.79 10.00
N ASP A 186 -27.86 -18.83 9.95
CA ASP A 186 -28.27 -20.22 10.15
C ASP A 186 -28.88 -20.41 11.55
N ARG A 187 -28.27 -19.81 12.57
CA ARG A 187 -28.82 -19.83 13.94
C ARG A 187 -30.19 -19.16 14.02
N SER A 188 -30.35 -17.98 13.41
CA SER A 188 -31.64 -17.28 13.38
C SER A 188 -32.73 -18.09 12.66
N GLU A 189 -32.36 -18.81 11.60
CA GLU A 189 -33.28 -19.67 10.87
C GLU A 189 -33.66 -20.91 11.69
N ALA A 190 -32.70 -21.52 12.38
CA ALA A 190 -32.95 -22.64 13.29
C ALA A 190 -33.91 -22.22 14.43
N GLU A 191 -33.69 -21.06 15.04
CA GLU A 191 -34.59 -20.50 16.06
C GLU A 191 -36.00 -20.25 15.52
N ALA A 192 -36.13 -19.72 14.30
CA ALA A 192 -37.43 -19.52 13.66
C ALA A 192 -38.15 -20.85 13.37
N ARG A 193 -37.42 -21.88 12.93
CA ARG A 193 -37.99 -23.24 12.72
C ARG A 193 -38.45 -23.86 14.03
N MET A 194 -37.68 -23.72 15.11
CA MET A 194 -38.05 -24.24 16.42
C MET A 194 -39.35 -23.61 16.92
N ARG A 195 -39.50 -22.28 16.83
CA ARG A 195 -40.75 -21.60 17.20
C ARG A 195 -41.97 -22.08 16.41
N ARG A 196 -41.80 -22.39 15.12
CA ARG A 196 -42.89 -22.95 14.28
C ARG A 196 -43.26 -24.36 14.73
N MET A 197 -42.29 -25.19 15.08
CA MET A 197 -42.54 -26.53 15.60
C MET A 197 -43.26 -26.47 16.95
N ASP A 198 -42.82 -25.59 17.86
CA ASP A 198 -43.49 -25.40 19.15
C ASP A 198 -44.94 -24.95 18.99
N ALA A 199 -45.22 -24.03 18.06
CA ALA A 199 -46.58 -23.62 17.73
C ALA A 199 -47.44 -24.77 17.18
N ALA A 200 -46.88 -25.59 16.28
CA ALA A 200 -47.57 -26.75 15.73
C ALA A 200 -47.85 -27.82 16.81
N LEU A 201 -46.92 -28.04 17.74
CA LEU A 201 -47.11 -28.94 18.88
C LEU A 201 -48.19 -28.43 19.84
N ALA A 202 -48.19 -27.13 20.14
CA ALA A 202 -49.23 -26.51 20.97
C ALA A 202 -50.62 -26.65 20.32
N GLU A 203 -50.73 -26.44 19.00
CA GLU A 203 -51.98 -26.63 18.26
C GLU A 203 -52.43 -28.10 18.27
N ALA A 204 -51.51 -29.05 18.05
CA ALA A 204 -51.81 -30.48 18.10
C ALA A 204 -52.29 -30.92 19.49
N ASN A 205 -51.64 -30.44 20.56
CA ASN A 205 -52.06 -30.70 21.93
C ASN A 205 -53.44 -30.12 22.23
N ALA A 206 -53.72 -28.88 21.81
CA ALA A 206 -55.04 -28.27 21.97
C ALA A 206 -56.14 -29.07 21.25
N LYS A 207 -55.85 -29.61 20.05
CA LYS A 207 -56.77 -30.50 19.33
C LYS A 207 -56.98 -31.82 20.07
N LEU A 208 -55.94 -32.44 20.61
CA LEU A 208 -56.05 -33.66 21.41
C LEU A 208 -56.89 -33.43 22.66
N GLU A 209 -56.67 -32.34 23.40
CA GLU A 209 -57.50 -31.99 24.56
C GLU A 209 -58.96 -31.76 24.18
N ALA A 210 -59.21 -31.12 23.03
CA ALA A 210 -60.56 -30.94 22.51
C ALA A 210 -61.25 -32.28 22.21
N VAL A 211 -60.54 -33.21 21.54
CA VAL A 211 -61.03 -34.58 21.27
C VAL A 211 -61.31 -35.33 22.58
N MET A 212 -60.37 -35.32 23.54
CA MET A 212 -60.57 -35.94 24.85
C MET A 212 -61.78 -35.37 25.61
N LYS A 213 -62.01 -34.05 25.51
CA LYS A 213 -63.18 -33.40 26.14
C LYS A 213 -64.48 -33.81 25.46
N ILE A 214 -64.46 -34.05 24.15
CA ILE A 214 -65.59 -34.59 23.39
C ILE A 214 -65.85 -36.05 23.81
N GLU A 215 -64.82 -36.89 23.87
CA GLU A 215 -64.94 -38.29 24.31
C GLU A 215 -65.48 -38.40 25.74
N ARG A 216 -65.01 -37.55 26.66
CA ARG A 216 -65.52 -37.48 28.04
C ARG A 216 -66.99 -37.05 28.11
N LYS A 217 -67.46 -36.23 27.17
CA LYS A 217 -68.88 -35.86 27.06
C LYS A 217 -69.76 -36.95 26.46
N ILE A 218 -69.19 -37.92 25.75
CA ILE A 218 -69.91 -38.98 25.02
C ILE A 218 -70.12 -40.26 25.87
N GLY A 219 -69.35 -40.49 26.94
CA GLY A 219 -69.56 -41.66 27.82
C GLY A 219 -70.44 -41.39 29.06
N PRO A 220 -71.32 -42.33 29.50
CA PRO A 220 -72.14 -43.28 28.77
C PRO A 220 -73.64 -42.95 28.96
N THR A 221 -74.29 -42.31 27.99
CA THR A 221 -75.76 -42.34 27.86
C THR A 221 -76.18 -43.51 26.98
N GLY A 222 -75.68 -44.70 27.34
CA GLY A 222 -76.02 -45.99 26.74
C GLY A 222 -76.50 -46.96 27.81
N LYS A 223 -77.43 -46.51 28.67
CA LYS A 223 -78.39 -47.40 29.34
C LYS A 223 -79.70 -47.24 28.61
N GLU A 224 -79.79 -47.86 27.44
CA GLU A 224 -81.08 -48.15 26.83
C GLU A 224 -81.81 -49.14 27.76
N THR A 225 -82.72 -48.62 28.57
CA THR A 225 -83.83 -49.41 29.09
C THR A 225 -84.76 -49.70 27.91
N PHE A 226 -84.54 -50.82 27.24
CA PHE A 226 -85.56 -51.45 26.40
C PHE A 226 -86.44 -52.36 27.27
N PRO A 227 -87.79 -52.31 27.12
CA PRO A 227 -88.73 -53.12 27.88
C PRO A 227 -88.63 -54.62 27.59
#